data_AF-A0A357AUF3-F1
#
_entry.id   AF-A0A357AUF3-F1
#
_cell.length_a   1.000
_cell.length_b   1.000
_cell.length_c   1.000
_cell.angle_alpha   90.00
_cell.angle_beta   90.00
_cell.angle_gamma   90.00
#
_symmetry.space_group_name_H-M   'P 1'
#
loop_
_entity.id
_entity.type
_entity.pdbx_description
1 polymer ?
#
loop_
_entity_poly.entity_id
_entity_poly.type
_entity_poly.pdbx_seq_one_letter_code
_entity_poly.pdbx_strand_id
1 'polypeptide(L)'
;MSKKKPSARYLSSLRNIGIIAHIDAGKTTLTERILYYSGKIHRIGEVHEGTATMDYMPEEQERGITITSAVTTCPWRDCQVNIIDTPG
;
A
#
# COMPACT_ATOMS: atom_id res chain seq x y z
N MET A 1 6.53 -1.92 -32.62
CA MET A 1 5.32 -1.41 -31.92
C MET A 1 5.73 -0.20 -31.09
N SER A 2 5.31 1.01 -31.50
CA SER A 2 5.66 2.25 -30.78
C SER A 2 4.81 2.37 -29.52
N LYS A 3 5.44 2.41 -28.33
CA LYS A 3 4.73 2.63 -27.05
C LYS A 3 4.22 4.07 -27.04
N LYS A 4 2.90 4.26 -27.11
CA LYS A 4 2.25 5.58 -26.97
C LYS A 4 2.71 6.21 -25.64
N LYS A 5 3.25 7.43 -25.70
CA LYS A 5 3.65 8.16 -24.49
C LYS A 5 2.42 8.45 -23.62
N PRO A 6 2.51 8.30 -22.29
CA PRO A 6 1.43 8.67 -21.38
C PRO A 6 1.10 10.16 -21.50
N SER A 7 -0.17 10.53 -21.34
CA SER A 7 -0.62 11.93 -21.43
C SER A 7 -0.10 12.75 -20.24
N ALA A 8 0.17 14.03 -20.46
CA ALA A 8 0.62 14.93 -19.38
C ALA A 8 -0.37 14.99 -18.21
N ARG A 9 -1.67 14.91 -18.51
CA ARG A 9 -2.75 14.86 -17.52
C ARG A 9 -2.74 13.58 -16.68
N TYR A 10 -2.37 12.45 -17.28
CA TYR A 10 -2.19 11.20 -16.52
C TYR A 10 -0.98 11.28 -15.61
N LEU A 11 0.15 11.81 -16.09
CA LEU A 11 1.35 11.98 -15.27
C LEU A 11 1.11 12.93 -14.09
N SER A 12 0.32 13.99 -14.28
CA SER A 12 0.01 14.95 -13.20
C SER A 12 -0.97 14.40 -12.16
N SER A 13 -1.72 13.33 -12.45
CA SER A 13 -2.63 12.68 -11.51
C SER A 13 -2.02 11.48 -10.77
N LEU A 14 -0.81 11.06 -11.13
CA LEU A 14 -0.08 10.00 -10.42
C LEU A 14 0.55 10.52 -9.11
N ARG A 15 0.44 9.74 -8.04
CA ARG A 15 1.14 9.96 -6.77
C ARG A 15 1.83 8.66 -6.36
N ASN A 16 3.14 8.69 -6.18
CA ASN A 16 3.90 7.57 -5.64
C ASN A 16 4.33 7.94 -4.22
N ILE A 17 3.93 7.16 -3.23
CA ILE A 17 4.13 7.46 -1.81
C ILE A 17 4.80 6.26 -1.16
N GLY A 18 5.93 6.47 -0.49
CA GLY A 18 6.56 5.47 0.37
C GLY A 18 6.32 5.81 1.84
N ILE A 19 5.97 4.79 2.64
CA ILE A 19 5.73 4.95 4.08
C ILE A 19 6.90 4.32 4.84
N ILE A 20 7.76 5.18 5.41
CA ILE A 20 8.96 4.76 6.16
C ILE A 20 8.79 5.21 7.61
N ALA A 21 8.99 4.28 8.53
CA ALA A 21 8.94 4.51 9.97
C ALA A 21 9.70 3.38 10.70
N HIS A 22 9.93 3.57 11.99
CA HIS A 22 10.56 2.56 12.86
C HIS A 22 9.72 1.27 12.95
N ILE A 23 10.34 0.17 13.39
CA ILE A 23 9.64 -1.10 13.68
C ILE A 23 8.52 -0.80 14.69
N ASP A 24 7.36 -1.44 14.52
CA ASP A 24 6.16 -1.26 15.36
C ASP A 24 5.53 0.15 15.37
N ALA A 25 5.96 1.06 14.49
CA ALA A 25 5.36 2.39 14.37
C ALA A 25 3.98 2.39 13.65
N GLY A 26 3.51 1.24 13.20
CA GLY A 26 2.21 1.08 12.54
C GLY A 26 2.18 1.48 11.06
N LYS A 27 3.29 1.32 10.32
CA LYS A 27 3.37 1.55 8.86
C LYS A 27 2.27 0.79 8.11
N THR A 28 2.20 -0.52 8.33
CA THR A 28 1.23 -1.43 7.72
C THR A 28 -0.20 -1.06 8.10
N THR A 29 -0.44 -0.71 9.37
CA THR A 29 -1.75 -0.24 9.84
C THR A 29 -2.18 1.06 9.15
N LEU A 30 -1.25 1.99 8.91
CA LEU A 30 -1.53 3.21 8.15
C LEU A 30 -1.85 2.87 6.69
N THR A 31 -1.07 1.99 6.06
CA THR A 31 -1.30 1.52 4.68
C THR A 31 -2.72 0.94 4.53
N GLU A 32 -3.11 0.01 5.40
CA GLU A 32 -4.46 -0.59 5.44
C GLU A 32 -5.57 0.47 5.54
N ARG A 33 -5.38 1.49 6.39
CA ARG A 33 -6.36 2.60 6.50
C ARG A 33 -6.46 3.43 5.24
N ILE A 34 -5.34 3.76 4.58
CA ILE A 34 -5.37 4.50 3.31
C ILE A 34 -6.17 3.70 2.28
N LEU A 35 -5.95 2.38 2.21
CA LEU A 35 -6.66 1.50 1.29
C LEU A 35 -8.15 1.40 1.61
N TYR A 36 -8.52 1.34 2.88
CA TYR A 36 -9.92 1.35 3.30
C TYR A 36 -10.62 2.65 2.91
N TYR A 37 -10.02 3.80 3.23
CA TYR A 37 -10.59 5.11 2.90
C TYR A 37 -10.60 5.40 1.40
N SER A 38 -9.70 4.78 0.63
CA SER A 38 -9.72 4.81 -0.83
C SER A 38 -10.85 3.98 -1.45
N GLY A 39 -11.52 3.13 -0.65
CA GLY A 39 -12.51 2.16 -1.12
C GLY A 39 -11.90 0.95 -1.83
N LYS A 40 -10.58 0.76 -1.76
CA LYS A 40 -9.87 -0.37 -2.37
C LYS A 40 -10.10 -1.68 -1.62
N ILE A 41 -10.25 -1.61 -0.30
CA ILE A 41 -10.63 -2.73 0.58
C ILE A 41 -11.92 -2.38 1.32
N HIS A 42 -12.81 -3.35 1.48
CA HIS A 42 -14.12 -3.17 2.13
C HIS A 42 -14.14 -3.59 3.60
N ARG A 43 -13.02 -4.09 4.12
CA ARG A 43 -12.80 -4.46 5.53
C ARG A 43 -11.38 -4.03 5.90
N ILE A 44 -11.22 -3.43 7.07
CA ILE A 44 -9.91 -3.15 7.65
C ILE A 44 -9.44 -4.46 8.27
N GLY A 45 -8.39 -5.09 7.73
CA GLY A 45 -7.77 -6.22 8.39
C GLY A 45 -7.06 -5.70 9.64
N GLU A 46 -7.42 -6.20 10.82
CA GLU A 46 -6.54 -6.03 11.98
C GLU A 46 -5.35 -6.96 11.79
N VAL A 47 -4.16 -6.37 11.65
CA VAL A 47 -2.87 -7.09 11.48
C VAL A 47 -2.64 -8.10 12.63
N HIS A 48 -3.33 -7.94 13.76
CA HIS A 48 -3.29 -8.83 14.92
C HIS A 48 -4.10 -10.13 14.78
N GLU A 49 -5.00 -10.27 13.80
CA GLU A 49 -5.79 -11.51 13.62
C GLU A 49 -5.32 -12.38 12.43
N GLY A 50 -4.14 -12.11 11.84
CA GLY A 50 -3.60 -12.95 10.76
C GLY A 50 -4.40 -12.93 9.45
N THR A 51 -5.25 -11.91 9.26
CA THR A 51 -6.10 -11.74 8.06
C THR A 51 -5.69 -10.55 7.18
N ALA A 52 -4.56 -9.89 7.49
CA ALA A 52 -4.03 -8.80 6.68
C ALA A 52 -3.81 -9.28 5.24
N THR A 53 -4.42 -8.58 4.29
CA THR A 53 -4.43 -9.00 2.87
C THR A 53 -3.07 -8.73 2.19
N MET A 54 -2.12 -8.13 2.92
CA MET A 54 -0.81 -7.72 2.43
C MET A 54 0.36 -8.59 2.92
N ASP A 55 0.20 -9.30 4.04
CA ASP A 55 1.23 -10.17 4.60
C ASP A 55 1.07 -11.58 4.02
N TYR A 56 1.69 -11.82 2.85
CA TYR A 56 1.58 -13.09 2.14
C TYR A 56 2.50 -14.17 2.75
N MET A 57 3.49 -13.78 3.55
CA MET A 57 4.48 -14.69 4.12
C MET A 57 4.16 -15.05 5.59
N PRO A 58 4.15 -16.34 5.97
CA PRO A 58 3.98 -16.77 7.37
C PRO A 58 4.98 -16.11 8.33
N GLU A 59 6.19 -15.80 7.85
CA GLU A 59 7.27 -15.14 8.61
C GLU A 59 6.98 -13.66 8.89
N GLU A 60 6.22 -12.98 8.02
CA GLU A 60 5.74 -11.61 8.25
C GLU A 60 4.67 -11.61 9.36
N GLN A 61 3.75 -12.58 9.31
CA GLN A 61 2.71 -12.76 10.34
C GLN A 61 3.28 -13.17 11.70
N GLU A 62 4.27 -14.06 11.74
CA GLU A 62 4.88 -14.55 12.98
C GLU A 62 5.72 -13.47 13.69
N ARG A 63 6.21 -12.48 12.94
CA ARG A 63 7.08 -11.41 13.45
C ARG A 63 6.41 -10.04 13.54
N GLY A 64 5.23 -9.86 12.94
CA GLY A 64 4.53 -8.57 12.88
C GLY A 64 5.28 -7.49 12.09
N ILE A 65 6.16 -7.89 11.16
CA ILE A 65 6.98 -6.96 10.35
C ILE A 65 6.71 -7.19 8.86
N THR A 66 6.78 -6.12 8.07
CA THR A 66 6.78 -6.20 6.61
C THR A 66 8.19 -6.56 6.14
N ILE A 67 8.35 -7.68 5.41
CA ILE A 67 9.64 -8.18 4.92
C ILE A 67 9.81 -7.83 3.44
N THR A 68 8.72 -7.85 2.66
CA THR A 68 8.74 -7.54 1.23
C THR A 68 8.07 -6.20 0.91
N SER A 69 8.69 -5.40 0.03
CA SER A 69 8.06 -4.16 -0.43
C SER A 69 6.89 -4.48 -1.36
N ALA A 70 5.66 -4.27 -0.88
CA ALA A 70 4.46 -4.36 -1.72
C ALA A 70 4.09 -2.99 -2.28
N VAL A 71 3.71 -2.94 -3.57
CA VAL A 71 3.14 -1.74 -4.19
C VAL A 71 1.66 -1.94 -4.39
N THR A 72 0.86 -1.09 -3.74
CA THR A 72 -0.59 -1.12 -3.88
C THR A 72 -1.11 0.17 -4.50
N THR A 73 -1.85 0.01 -5.59
CA THR A 73 -2.50 1.13 -6.28
C THR A 73 -3.95 1.29 -5.82
N CYS A 74 -4.30 2.51 -5.40
CA CYS A 74 -5.66 2.89 -5.02
C CYS A 74 -6.07 4.25 -5.62
N PRO A 75 -7.38 4.44 -5.91
CA PRO A 75 -7.90 5.75 -6.31
C PRO A 75 -7.99 6.67 -5.10
N TRP A 76 -7.61 7.94 -5.25
CA TRP A 76 -7.85 8.96 -4.22
C TRP A 76 -8.27 10.26 -4.88
N ARG A 77 -9.57 10.60 -4.78
CA ARG A 77 -10.18 11.70 -5.52
C ARG A 77 -9.86 11.55 -7.02
N ASP A 78 -9.38 12.60 -7.68
CA ASP A 78 -9.01 12.61 -9.10
C ASP A 78 -7.58 12.08 -9.38
N CYS A 79 -6.93 11.47 -8.38
CA CYS A 79 -5.56 10.96 -8.48
C CYS A 79 -5.50 9.44 -8.36
N GLN A 80 -4.49 8.85 -9.00
CA GLN A 80 -4.08 7.47 -8.76
C GLN A 80 -2.89 7.48 -7.80
N VAL A 81 -3.04 6.82 -6.66
CA VAL A 81 -2.00 6.72 -5.64
C VAL A 81 -1.40 5.32 -5.68
N ASN A 82 -0.07 5.23 -5.77
CA ASN A 82 0.71 4.02 -5.60
C ASN A 82 1.42 4.10 -4.26
N ILE A 83 1.00 3.28 -3.32
CA ILE A 83 1.58 3.17 -1.98
C ILE A 83 2.65 2.09 -2.03
N ILE A 84 3.85 2.44 -1.61
CA ILE A 84 5.00 1.55 -1.47
C ILE A 84 5.12 1.30 0.04
N ASP A 85 4.69 0.13 0.48
CA ASP A 85 4.93 -0.29 1.86
C ASP A 85 6.38 -0.77 1.94
N THR A 86 7.17 -0.22 2.87
CA THR A 86 8.61 -0.49 2.94
C THR A 86 8.93 -1.37 4.14
N PRO A 87 9.87 -2.33 3.99
CA PRO A 87 10.23 -3.24 5.07
C PRO A 87 10.74 -2.55 6.33
N GLY A 88 10.48 -3.21 7.47
CA GLY A 88 11.06 -2.92 8.78
C GLY A 88 10.05 -2.42 9.79
#